data_AF-A0A345JQL8-F1
#
_entry.id   AF-A0A345JQL8-F1
#
_cell.length_a   1.000
_cell.length_b   1.000
_cell.length_c   1.000
_cell.angle_alpha   90.00
_cell.angle_beta   90.00
_cell.angle_gamma   90.00
#
_symmetry.space_group_name_H-M   'P 1'
#
loop_
_entity.id
_entity.type
_entity.pdbx_description
1 polymer ?
#
loop_
_entity_poly.entity_id
_entity_poly.type
_entity_poly.pdbx_seq_one_letter_code
_entity_poly.pdbx_strand_id
1 'polypeptide(L)'
;MAIKLKGIINSKLGNICLRGEARIKDLIKVSEPDKSYQREADSQHLEKLKLYIQKEVENRYFPELTFALKIADFELFNAKLIDSKSSKLDISESVSIFIKKVKSVKATRASEEFEFFTLYIRDNHTPLFRIDGNHRLEAAREEIGSMVVSFTIIIFNNENYEKTAPIIFNNINYKQLPISKEQNIKRIIEGKYKNHYIYNDEDLIREFEDYYPMIRKLGRIDFNKDWIDEKVQKEPYETTHDILEEAYKNSQLHKLSDKKIKNAIDRVISCFDFCKDDNLLNKGVLVAGIRTFLESNCSPQRLEVYKNWVLKQNLLNIYVKGKEIYKIFSEYLKTLTHTIFVSMPFNYESRIENPYNSLQNVVGKINSEYDINLKLLRIDRKPKVNANNIPKDVLDGIKECGLLIANLSDDEQQNINGNVYHEIGYAMGLEQSEDKTKRIKLIKHKKTELVGFNIKPYRYLEYGDNMEDFERDMKQELLDFYGLV
;
A
#
# COMPACT_ATOMS: atom_id res chain seq x y z
N MET A 1 7.55 -47.01 10.77
CA MET A 1 7.79 -47.38 9.37
C MET A 1 8.62 -46.29 8.67
N ALA A 2 9.94 -46.50 8.52
CA ALA A 2 10.87 -45.50 7.97
C ALA A 2 10.41 -44.87 6.62
N ILE A 3 10.55 -43.54 6.51
CA ILE A 3 10.31 -42.78 5.28
C ILE A 3 11.43 -43.07 4.27
N LYS A 4 11.06 -43.23 3.00
CA LYS A 4 11.98 -43.56 1.90
C LYS A 4 11.92 -42.47 0.84
N LEU A 5 13.04 -41.79 0.62
CA LEU A 5 13.21 -40.86 -0.49
C LEU A 5 14.06 -41.53 -1.56
N LYS A 6 13.67 -41.41 -2.83
CA LYS A 6 14.35 -42.07 -3.94
C LYS A 6 14.64 -41.09 -5.06
N GLY A 7 15.68 -41.36 -5.82
CA GLY A 7 16.00 -40.56 -6.98
C GLY A 7 17.39 -40.84 -7.51
N ILE A 8 18.03 -39.81 -8.04
CA ILE A 8 19.36 -39.85 -8.65
C ILE A 8 20.37 -39.05 -7.84
N ILE A 9 21.62 -39.51 -7.84
CA ILE A 9 22.76 -38.77 -7.34
C ILE A 9 23.34 -37.97 -8.48
N ASN A 10 23.59 -36.68 -8.25
CA ASN A 10 24.21 -35.81 -9.23
C ASN A 10 25.21 -34.89 -8.53
N SER A 11 26.48 -34.98 -8.91
CA SER A 11 27.50 -34.03 -8.48
C SER A 11 27.53 -32.85 -9.45
N LYS A 12 27.05 -31.67 -9.02
CA LYS A 12 27.13 -30.43 -9.82
C LYS A 12 27.92 -29.37 -9.06
N LEU A 13 28.85 -28.73 -9.77
CA LEU A 13 29.61 -27.56 -9.27
C LEU A 13 30.28 -27.81 -7.90
N GLY A 14 30.79 -29.02 -7.68
CA GLY A 14 31.49 -29.41 -6.45
C GLY A 14 30.61 -29.89 -5.29
N ASN A 15 29.28 -29.86 -5.41
CA ASN A 15 28.38 -30.38 -4.38
C ASN A 15 27.74 -31.71 -4.81
N ILE A 16 27.60 -32.64 -3.86
CA ILE A 16 26.83 -33.88 -4.04
C ILE A 16 25.37 -33.55 -3.78
N CYS A 17 24.52 -33.76 -4.79
CA CYS A 17 23.09 -33.49 -4.71
C CYS A 17 22.29 -34.78 -4.95
N LEU A 18 21.34 -35.06 -4.07
CA LEU A 18 20.36 -36.12 -4.23
C LEU A 18 19.07 -35.50 -4.76
N ARG A 19 18.64 -35.85 -5.97
CA ARG A 19 17.43 -35.29 -6.60
C ARG A 19 16.37 -36.34 -6.82
N GLY A 20 15.12 -36.02 -6.53
CA GLY A 20 14.02 -36.97 -6.72
C GLY A 20 12.65 -36.34 -6.56
N GLU A 21 11.65 -37.20 -6.42
CA GLU A 21 10.27 -36.81 -6.19
C GLU A 21 9.73 -37.52 -4.95
N ALA A 22 8.97 -36.79 -4.15
CA ALA A 22 8.36 -37.34 -2.93
C ALA A 22 7.02 -36.68 -2.66
N ARG A 23 6.19 -37.35 -1.87
CA ARG A 23 4.96 -36.73 -1.36
C ARG A 23 5.34 -35.59 -0.44
N ILE A 24 4.70 -34.44 -0.61
CA ILE A 24 5.01 -33.24 0.18
C ILE A 24 4.91 -33.50 1.69
N LYS A 25 3.93 -34.31 2.12
CA LYS A 25 3.74 -34.71 3.52
C LYS A 25 4.94 -35.47 4.11
N ASP A 26 5.64 -36.25 3.29
CA ASP A 26 6.80 -37.03 3.73
C ASP A 26 7.99 -36.09 3.92
N LEU A 27 8.17 -35.12 3.02
CA LEU A 27 9.18 -34.07 3.13
C LEU A 27 8.95 -33.16 4.35
N ILE A 28 7.70 -32.81 4.66
CA ILE A 28 7.36 -32.03 5.86
C ILE A 28 7.76 -32.80 7.14
N LYS A 29 7.52 -34.12 7.18
CA LYS A 29 7.83 -34.96 8.35
C LYS A 29 9.31 -35.12 8.63
N VAL A 30 10.15 -35.15 7.60
CA VAL A 30 11.60 -35.40 7.74
C VAL A 30 12.44 -34.13 7.69
N SER A 31 11.82 -32.95 7.66
CA SER A 31 12.55 -31.68 7.53
C SER A 31 12.08 -30.57 8.46
N GLU A 32 13.03 -29.72 8.85
CA GLU A 32 12.80 -28.55 9.69
C GLU A 32 13.50 -27.30 9.13
N PRO A 33 12.98 -26.10 9.41
CA PRO A 33 13.65 -24.85 9.05
C PRO A 33 14.88 -24.62 9.96
N ASP A 34 15.97 -24.14 9.36
CA ASP A 34 17.11 -23.65 10.14
C ASP A 34 16.89 -22.19 10.53
N LYS A 35 16.73 -21.93 11.83
CA LYS A 35 16.43 -20.60 12.38
C LYS A 35 17.61 -19.63 12.33
N SER A 36 18.83 -20.10 12.03
CA SER A 36 20.02 -19.23 11.98
C SER A 36 20.02 -18.29 10.78
N TYR A 37 19.40 -18.69 9.66
CA TYR A 37 19.35 -17.89 8.43
C TYR A 37 17.95 -17.79 7.80
N GLN A 38 16.98 -18.58 8.24
CA GLN A 38 15.61 -18.45 7.73
C GLN A 38 14.78 -17.47 8.56
N ARG A 39 13.94 -16.70 7.85
CA ARG A 39 12.91 -15.85 8.46
C ARG A 39 11.70 -16.65 8.92
N GLU A 40 10.99 -16.10 9.89
CA GLU A 40 9.65 -16.56 10.24
C GLU A 40 8.69 -16.42 9.05
N ALA A 41 7.66 -17.26 9.05
CA ALA A 41 6.69 -17.28 7.97
C ALA A 41 5.77 -16.06 8.04
N ASP A 42 5.66 -15.33 6.92
CA ASP A 42 4.73 -14.22 6.75
C ASP A 42 3.31 -14.77 6.53
N SER A 43 2.40 -14.46 7.46
CA SER A 43 1.01 -14.95 7.45
C SER A 43 0.24 -14.54 6.18
N GLN A 44 0.45 -13.34 5.65
CA GLN A 44 -0.23 -12.91 4.42
C GLN A 44 0.30 -13.66 3.19
N HIS A 45 1.59 -13.94 3.16
CA HIS A 45 2.21 -14.72 2.09
C HIS A 45 1.78 -16.19 2.13
N LEU A 46 1.64 -16.77 3.33
CA LEU A 46 1.16 -18.15 3.51
C LEU A 46 -0.26 -18.32 2.98
N GLU A 47 -1.19 -17.41 3.27
CA GLU A 47 -2.56 -17.49 2.77
C GLU A 47 -2.63 -17.47 1.24
N LYS A 48 -1.80 -16.63 0.59
CA LYS A 48 -1.69 -16.63 -0.89
C LYS A 48 -1.17 -17.98 -1.42
N LEU A 49 -0.19 -18.58 -0.76
CA LEU A 49 0.35 -19.88 -1.14
C LEU A 49 -0.67 -21.01 -0.91
N LYS A 50 -1.46 -20.97 0.17
CA LYS A 50 -2.55 -21.94 0.42
C LYS A 50 -3.57 -21.89 -0.70
N LEU A 51 -4.04 -20.69 -1.06
CA LEU A 51 -4.95 -20.50 -2.19
C LEU A 51 -4.35 -21.01 -3.51
N TYR A 52 -3.06 -20.79 -3.75
CA TYR A 52 -2.37 -21.31 -4.94
C TYR A 52 -2.32 -22.85 -4.97
N ILE A 53 -2.06 -23.49 -3.82
CA ILE A 53 -2.03 -24.95 -3.69
C ILE A 53 -3.44 -25.54 -3.89
N GLN A 54 -4.45 -24.91 -3.28
CA GLN A 54 -5.86 -25.35 -3.31
C GLN A 54 -6.55 -25.18 -4.66
N LYS A 55 -6.26 -24.09 -5.37
CA LYS A 55 -6.91 -23.83 -6.67
C LYS A 55 -6.52 -24.93 -7.67
N GLU A 56 -7.50 -25.67 -8.17
CA GLU A 56 -7.30 -26.62 -9.27
C GLU A 56 -7.11 -25.87 -10.61
N VAL A 57 -5.89 -25.40 -10.87
CA VAL A 57 -5.54 -24.74 -12.14
C VAL A 57 -4.60 -25.59 -12.97
N GLU A 58 -4.77 -25.60 -14.28
CA GLU A 58 -3.93 -26.30 -15.27
C GLU A 58 -2.49 -25.75 -15.30
N ASN A 59 -2.29 -24.49 -14.90
CA ASN A 59 -1.00 -23.77 -14.96
C ASN A 59 -0.13 -23.89 -13.70
N ARG A 60 -0.33 -24.93 -12.88
CA ARG A 60 0.42 -25.10 -11.62
C ARG A 60 1.80 -25.69 -11.87
N TYR A 61 2.82 -25.02 -11.35
CA TYR A 61 4.18 -25.54 -11.25
C TYR A 61 4.67 -25.33 -9.82
N PHE A 62 5.03 -26.42 -9.15
CA PHE A 62 5.62 -26.36 -7.82
C PHE A 62 7.14 -26.40 -7.95
N PRO A 63 7.86 -25.29 -7.68
CA PRO A 63 9.30 -25.27 -7.87
C PRO A 63 9.99 -26.27 -6.93
N GLU A 64 11.13 -26.79 -7.35
CA GLU A 64 11.93 -27.76 -6.60
C GLU A 64 12.20 -27.27 -5.17
N LEU A 65 12.03 -28.17 -4.19
CA LEU A 65 12.36 -27.91 -2.78
C LEU A 65 13.82 -28.24 -2.50
N THR A 66 14.53 -27.36 -1.82
CA THR A 66 15.96 -27.56 -1.55
C THR A 66 16.19 -27.80 -0.06
N PHE A 67 16.85 -28.92 0.26
CA PHE A 67 17.19 -29.35 1.60
C PHE A 67 18.70 -29.52 1.76
N ALA A 68 19.16 -29.54 3.00
CA ALA A 68 20.51 -29.89 3.39
C ALA A 68 20.50 -31.15 4.25
N LEU A 69 21.49 -32.02 4.05
CA LEU A 69 21.80 -33.13 4.96
C LEU A 69 23.25 -32.97 5.42
N LYS A 70 23.46 -32.85 6.73
CA LYS A 70 24.79 -32.74 7.35
C LYS A 70 25.40 -34.13 7.51
N ILE A 71 26.67 -34.30 7.11
CA ILE A 71 27.44 -35.54 7.29
C ILE A 71 28.70 -35.22 8.09
N ALA A 72 28.92 -35.96 9.18
CA ALA A 72 30.07 -35.76 10.07
C ALA A 72 31.40 -36.12 9.39
N ASP A 73 31.51 -37.33 8.83
CA ASP A 73 32.70 -37.77 8.08
C ASP A 73 32.40 -37.72 6.58
N PHE A 74 32.43 -36.50 6.03
CA PHE A 74 32.10 -36.26 4.63
C PHE A 74 33.10 -36.92 3.67
N GLU A 75 34.39 -36.93 4.01
CA GLU A 75 35.44 -37.54 3.16
C GLU A 75 35.27 -39.05 3.05
N LEU A 76 35.01 -39.74 4.18
CA LEU A 76 34.72 -41.18 4.15
C LEU A 76 33.43 -41.47 3.39
N PHE A 77 32.40 -40.65 3.56
CA PHE A 77 31.16 -40.76 2.81
C PHE A 77 31.41 -40.64 1.31
N ASN A 78 32.14 -39.61 0.90
CA ASN A 78 32.46 -39.33 -0.50
C ASN A 78 33.31 -40.46 -1.12
N ALA A 79 34.33 -40.94 -0.42
CA ALA A 79 35.16 -42.06 -0.86
C ALA A 79 34.33 -43.33 -1.08
N LYS A 80 33.43 -43.67 -0.15
CA LYS A 80 32.54 -44.84 -0.27
C LYS A 80 31.51 -44.70 -1.39
N LEU A 81 31.04 -43.48 -1.66
CA LEU A 81 30.13 -43.17 -2.75
C LEU A 81 30.80 -43.39 -4.12
N ILE A 82 32.08 -43.01 -4.25
CA ILE A 82 32.88 -43.21 -5.46
C ILE A 82 33.14 -44.71 -5.72
N ASP A 83 33.60 -45.45 -4.70
CA ASP A 83 34.14 -46.81 -4.87
C ASP A 83 33.08 -47.92 -5.10
N SER A 84 31.81 -47.67 -4.74
CA SER A 84 30.82 -48.75 -4.64
C SER A 84 29.97 -49.01 -5.88
N LYS A 85 29.98 -50.25 -6.42
CA LYS A 85 29.04 -50.69 -7.49
C LYS A 85 27.58 -50.74 -6.99
N SER A 86 27.40 -51.13 -5.73
CA SER A 86 26.16 -51.02 -4.96
C SER A 86 26.50 -51.10 -3.47
N SER A 87 26.16 -50.09 -2.68
CA SER A 87 26.47 -50.07 -1.24
C SER A 87 25.30 -49.53 -0.43
N LYS A 88 25.16 -50.05 0.79
CA LYS A 88 24.39 -49.40 1.85
C LYS A 88 25.39 -48.66 2.75
N LEU A 89 25.14 -47.38 2.99
CA LEU A 89 25.96 -46.51 3.82
C LEU A 89 25.08 -45.96 4.93
N ASP A 90 25.48 -46.18 6.18
CA ASP A 90 24.84 -45.55 7.32
C ASP A 90 25.48 -44.16 7.50
N ILE A 91 24.66 -43.11 7.41
CA ILE A 91 25.10 -41.70 7.50
C ILE A 91 25.06 -41.25 8.97
N SER A 92 24.03 -41.69 9.69
CA SER A 92 23.85 -41.47 11.12
C SER A 92 23.00 -42.59 11.71
N GLU A 93 22.72 -42.54 13.01
CA GLU A 93 21.81 -43.49 13.64
C GLU A 93 20.41 -43.47 13.00
N SER A 94 19.95 -42.32 12.49
CA SER A 94 18.60 -42.14 11.96
C SER A 94 18.51 -42.16 10.44
N VAL A 95 19.65 -42.14 9.74
CA VAL A 95 19.71 -42.01 8.27
C VAL A 95 20.67 -43.02 7.66
N SER A 96 20.19 -43.76 6.65
CA SER A 96 21.03 -44.60 5.79
C SER A 96 20.69 -44.39 4.32
N ILE A 97 21.67 -44.54 3.43
CA ILE A 97 21.50 -44.42 2.00
C ILE A 97 21.91 -45.72 1.31
N PHE A 98 21.10 -46.16 0.37
CA PHE A 98 21.44 -47.27 -0.53
C PHE A 98 21.69 -46.71 -1.92
N ILE A 99 22.81 -47.06 -2.53
CA ILE A 99 23.24 -46.57 -3.84
C ILE A 99 23.28 -47.74 -4.82
N LYS A 100 22.74 -47.52 -6.03
CA LYS A 100 22.76 -48.49 -7.14
C LYS A 100 23.26 -47.80 -8.40
N LYS A 101 24.39 -48.26 -8.95
CA LYS A 101 24.92 -47.80 -10.24
C LYS A 101 24.38 -48.66 -11.38
N VAL A 102 23.88 -48.02 -12.44
CA VAL A 102 23.29 -48.68 -13.62
C VAL A 102 23.95 -48.16 -14.88
N LYS A 103 24.53 -49.06 -15.69
CA LYS A 103 25.09 -48.73 -17.01
C LYS A 103 24.00 -48.64 -18.06
N SER A 104 24.01 -47.59 -18.87
CA SER A 104 23.15 -47.50 -20.06
C SER A 104 23.53 -48.57 -21.09
N VAL A 105 22.55 -49.34 -21.57
CA VAL A 105 22.75 -50.47 -22.50
C VAL A 105 22.76 -50.04 -23.97
N LYS A 106 22.40 -48.77 -24.29
CA LYS A 106 22.16 -48.30 -25.68
C LYS A 106 23.05 -47.15 -26.17
N ALA A 107 23.97 -46.63 -25.37
CA ALA A 107 24.80 -45.49 -25.79
C ALA A 107 26.09 -45.96 -26.48
N THR A 108 26.10 -45.89 -27.81
CA THR A 108 27.21 -46.38 -28.67
C THR A 108 28.51 -45.57 -28.55
N ARG A 109 28.55 -44.46 -27.79
CA ARG A 109 29.74 -43.58 -27.67
C ARG A 109 30.01 -42.96 -26.29
N ALA A 110 29.23 -43.25 -25.25
CA ALA A 110 29.55 -42.87 -23.87
C ALA A 110 28.85 -43.82 -22.90
N SER A 111 29.60 -44.51 -22.04
CA SER A 111 29.02 -45.29 -20.94
C SER A 111 28.49 -44.32 -19.87
N GLU A 112 27.31 -43.76 -20.08
CA GLU A 112 26.63 -43.02 -19.02
C GLU A 112 26.19 -44.02 -17.93
N GLU A 113 26.87 -43.95 -16.78
CA GLU A 113 26.48 -44.61 -15.54
C GLU A 113 25.52 -43.70 -14.78
N PHE A 114 24.33 -44.21 -14.45
CA PHE A 114 23.38 -43.52 -13.59
C PHE A 114 23.47 -44.06 -12.18
N GLU A 115 23.62 -43.16 -11.21
CA GLU A 115 23.61 -43.50 -9.79
C GLU A 115 22.24 -43.20 -9.19
N PHE A 116 21.55 -44.25 -8.74
CA PHE A 116 20.27 -44.14 -8.04
C PHE A 116 20.49 -44.25 -6.55
N PHE A 117 19.72 -43.48 -5.77
CA PHE A 117 19.72 -43.60 -4.32
C PHE A 117 18.35 -44.01 -3.78
N THR A 118 18.37 -44.65 -2.61
CA THR A 118 17.24 -44.73 -1.69
C THR A 118 17.73 -44.28 -0.32
N LEU A 119 17.26 -43.13 0.14
CA LEU A 119 17.52 -42.59 1.47
C LEU A 119 16.43 -43.08 2.42
N TYR A 120 16.85 -43.75 3.48
CA TYR A 120 15.99 -44.26 4.54
C TYR A 120 16.14 -43.36 5.77
N ILE A 121 15.03 -42.78 6.21
CA ILE A 121 14.97 -41.90 7.38
C ILE A 121 14.05 -42.57 8.40
N ARG A 122 14.56 -42.82 9.62
CA ARG A 122 13.76 -43.35 10.72
C ARG A 122 12.61 -42.39 11.05
N ASP A 123 11.46 -42.94 11.46
CA ASP A 123 10.33 -42.11 11.86
C ASP A 123 10.67 -41.19 13.04
N ASN A 124 9.94 -40.08 13.14
CA ASN A 124 10.09 -39.06 14.18
C ASN A 124 11.47 -38.37 14.21
N HIS A 125 12.23 -38.44 13.12
CA HIS A 125 13.49 -37.70 12.96
C HIS A 125 13.38 -36.71 11.79
N THR A 126 13.97 -35.53 11.98
CA THR A 126 13.98 -34.43 11.01
C THR A 126 15.41 -34.11 10.52
N PRO A 127 16.13 -35.07 9.90
CA PRO A 127 17.54 -34.88 9.56
C PRO A 127 17.78 -33.88 8.42
N LEU A 128 16.72 -33.44 7.72
CA LEU A 128 16.83 -32.51 6.60
C LEU A 128 16.59 -31.08 7.07
N PHE A 129 17.57 -30.21 6.88
CA PHE A 129 17.39 -28.78 7.10
C PHE A 129 16.88 -28.12 5.82
N ARG A 130 15.82 -27.34 5.90
CA ARG A 130 15.30 -26.62 4.73
C ARG A 130 16.35 -25.57 4.31
N ILE A 131 16.63 -25.46 3.01
CA ILE A 131 17.36 -24.32 2.44
C ILE A 131 16.35 -23.41 1.77
N ASP A 132 15.54 -23.94 0.85
CA ASP A 132 14.50 -23.20 0.13
C ASP A 132 13.17 -23.96 0.14
N GLY A 133 12.07 -23.21 0.15
CA GLY A 133 10.71 -23.74 0.13
C GLY A 133 10.01 -23.82 1.48
N ASN A 134 10.55 -23.16 2.52
CA ASN A 134 9.95 -23.18 3.86
C ASN A 134 8.47 -22.75 3.87
N HIS A 135 8.15 -21.58 3.32
CA HIS A 135 6.75 -21.11 3.25
C HIS A 135 5.84 -22.03 2.42
N ARG A 136 6.37 -22.66 1.37
CA ARG A 136 5.62 -23.62 0.54
C ARG A 136 5.27 -24.88 1.33
N LEU A 137 6.23 -25.39 2.12
CA LEU A 137 6.01 -26.55 3.00
C LEU A 137 5.06 -26.22 4.16
N GLU A 138 5.16 -25.03 4.75
CA GLU A 138 4.24 -24.59 5.81
C GLU A 138 2.83 -24.34 5.28
N ALA A 139 2.67 -23.75 4.10
CA ALA A 139 1.35 -23.60 3.46
C ALA A 139 0.70 -24.95 3.13
N ALA A 140 1.50 -25.97 2.79
CA ALA A 140 1.03 -27.32 2.52
C ALA A 140 0.81 -28.18 3.79
N ARG A 141 1.04 -27.64 5.00
CA ARG A 141 0.95 -28.42 6.25
C ARG A 141 -0.49 -28.86 6.57
N GLU A 142 -1.46 -28.01 6.26
CA GLU A 142 -2.90 -28.25 6.52
C GLU A 142 -3.58 -28.98 5.35
N GLU A 143 -3.00 -28.90 4.16
CA GLU A 143 -3.45 -29.57 2.93
C GLU A 143 -2.72 -30.91 2.78
N ILE A 144 -3.29 -32.00 3.34
CA ILE A 144 -2.71 -33.36 3.25
C ILE A 144 -3.03 -33.98 1.87
N GLY A 145 -2.74 -33.26 0.79
CA GLY A 145 -2.84 -33.77 -0.57
C GLY A 145 -1.83 -34.87 -0.86
N SER A 146 -2.13 -35.72 -1.83
CA SER A 146 -1.22 -36.70 -2.44
C SER A 146 -0.13 -36.06 -3.31
N MET A 147 0.03 -34.73 -3.26
CA MET A 147 0.89 -33.96 -4.15
C MET A 147 2.33 -34.45 -4.06
N VAL A 148 2.83 -34.86 -5.23
CA VAL A 148 4.23 -35.24 -5.43
C VAL A 148 4.96 -34.01 -5.93
N VAL A 149 6.07 -33.68 -5.28
CA VAL A 149 6.90 -32.52 -5.62
C VAL A 149 8.35 -32.96 -5.81
N SER A 150 9.05 -32.24 -6.67
CA SER A 150 10.49 -32.44 -6.87
C SER A 150 11.27 -31.87 -5.69
N PHE A 151 12.34 -32.56 -5.31
CA PHE A 151 13.25 -32.12 -4.26
C PHE A 151 14.72 -32.31 -4.68
N THR A 152 15.58 -31.48 -4.11
CA THR A 152 17.03 -31.63 -4.08
C THR A 152 17.50 -31.63 -2.62
N ILE A 153 18.33 -32.60 -2.23
CA ILE A 153 19.08 -32.61 -0.97
C ILE A 153 20.54 -32.37 -1.30
N ILE A 154 21.11 -31.28 -0.78
CA ILE A 154 22.53 -30.99 -0.88
C ILE A 154 23.22 -31.62 0.34
N ILE A 155 24.25 -32.42 0.09
CA ILE A 155 25.05 -33.03 1.14
C ILE A 155 26.14 -32.06 1.59
N PHE A 156 26.21 -31.80 2.88
CA PHE A 156 27.22 -30.90 3.47
C PHE A 156 28.17 -31.68 4.39
N ASN A 157 29.44 -31.28 4.38
CA ASN A 157 30.30 -31.49 5.53
C ASN A 157 29.72 -30.69 6.71
N ASN A 158 29.46 -31.36 7.84
CA ASN A 158 28.90 -30.78 9.04
C ASN A 158 29.66 -29.52 9.51
N GLU A 159 30.99 -29.51 9.39
CA GLU A 159 31.84 -28.38 9.80
C GLU A 159 31.63 -27.12 8.93
N ASN A 160 31.26 -27.32 7.66
CA ASN A 160 31.10 -26.23 6.69
C ASN A 160 29.65 -25.79 6.48
N TYR A 161 28.69 -26.49 7.06
CA TYR A 161 27.27 -26.23 6.88
C TYR A 161 26.90 -24.79 7.26
N GLU A 162 27.26 -24.36 8.47
CA GLU A 162 26.88 -23.04 9.03
C GLU A 162 27.40 -21.88 8.16
N LYS A 163 28.50 -22.09 7.43
CA LYS A 163 29.05 -21.10 6.50
C LYS A 163 28.43 -21.19 5.10
N THR A 164 28.16 -22.40 4.62
CA THR A 164 27.81 -22.63 3.20
C THR A 164 26.30 -22.55 2.95
N ALA A 165 25.48 -23.04 3.88
CA ALA A 165 24.02 -23.05 3.73
C ALA A 165 23.42 -21.64 3.61
N PRO A 166 23.83 -20.63 4.42
CA PRO A 166 23.35 -19.26 4.24
C PRO A 166 23.76 -18.63 2.90
N ILE A 167 24.96 -18.97 2.38
CA ILE A 167 25.43 -18.48 1.07
C ILE A 167 24.57 -19.05 -0.05
N ILE A 168 24.26 -20.36 0.00
CA ILE A 168 23.38 -21.00 -0.99
C ILE A 168 21.97 -20.41 -0.89
N PHE A 169 21.43 -20.23 0.32
CA PHE A 169 20.15 -19.56 0.55
C PHE A 169 20.11 -18.16 -0.08
N ASN A 170 21.13 -17.34 0.15
CA ASN A 170 21.27 -16.01 -0.46
C ASN A 170 21.37 -16.07 -2.01
N ASN A 171 22.14 -17.03 -2.55
CA ASN A 171 22.30 -17.16 -4.00
C ASN A 171 20.98 -17.58 -4.68
N ILE A 172 20.18 -18.45 -4.05
CA ILE A 172 18.88 -18.86 -4.57
C ILE A 172 17.88 -17.70 -4.52
N ASN A 173 17.83 -16.96 -3.42
CA ASN A 173 16.74 -16.00 -3.16
C ASN A 173 17.04 -14.56 -3.56
N TYR A 174 18.31 -14.12 -3.55
CA TYR A 174 18.66 -12.70 -3.70
C TYR A 174 19.54 -12.39 -4.91
N LYS A 175 20.40 -13.33 -5.35
CA LYS A 175 21.28 -13.07 -6.52
C LYS A 175 20.58 -13.15 -7.87
N GLN A 176 19.38 -13.72 -7.93
CA GLN A 176 18.61 -13.72 -9.17
C GLN A 176 18.11 -12.30 -9.44
N LEU A 177 18.40 -11.76 -10.63
CA LEU A 177 17.76 -10.52 -11.08
C LEU A 177 16.33 -10.87 -11.51
N PRO A 178 15.29 -10.52 -10.72
CA PRO A 178 13.93 -10.81 -11.13
C PRO A 178 13.58 -10.00 -12.39
N ILE A 179 12.78 -10.60 -13.25
CA ILE A 179 12.14 -9.85 -14.35
C ILE A 179 11.32 -8.73 -13.71
N SER A 180 11.47 -7.50 -14.20
CA SER A 180 10.73 -6.35 -13.67
C SER A 180 9.23 -6.53 -13.87
N LYS A 181 8.42 -5.92 -12.99
CA LYS A 181 6.95 -5.95 -13.11
C LYS A 181 6.50 -5.37 -14.45
N GLU A 182 7.14 -4.28 -14.90
CA GLU A 182 7.02 -3.74 -16.26
C GLU A 182 7.16 -4.80 -17.37
N GLN A 183 8.29 -5.53 -17.42
CA GLN A 183 8.55 -6.53 -18.45
C GLN A 183 7.59 -7.72 -18.37
N ASN A 184 7.19 -8.10 -17.16
CA ASN A 184 6.27 -9.21 -16.93
C ASN A 184 4.87 -8.87 -17.46
N ILE A 185 4.32 -7.72 -17.06
CA ILE A 185 3.01 -7.24 -17.51
C ILE A 185 2.99 -7.08 -19.03
N LYS A 186 4.04 -6.48 -19.62
CA LYS A 186 4.17 -6.35 -21.07
C LYS A 186 4.05 -7.70 -21.78
N ARG A 187 4.73 -8.74 -21.29
CA ARG A 187 4.66 -10.09 -21.88
C ARG A 187 3.26 -10.70 -21.79
N ILE A 188 2.56 -10.51 -20.68
CA ILE A 188 1.19 -11.01 -20.48
C ILE A 188 0.22 -10.31 -21.45
N ILE A 189 0.34 -8.98 -21.57
CA ILE A 189 -0.63 -8.15 -22.28
C ILE A 189 -0.41 -8.16 -23.79
N GLU A 190 0.85 -8.02 -24.22
CA GLU A 190 1.23 -7.90 -25.63
C GLU A 190 1.73 -9.21 -26.24
N GLY A 191 1.92 -10.25 -25.43
CA GLY A 191 2.41 -11.54 -25.88
C GLY A 191 1.53 -12.11 -27.00
N LYS A 192 2.15 -12.45 -28.13
CA LYS A 192 1.47 -13.02 -29.29
C LYS A 192 2.12 -14.32 -29.74
N TYR A 193 1.29 -15.29 -30.11
CA TYR A 193 1.69 -16.51 -30.80
C TYR A 193 0.90 -16.63 -32.10
N LYS A 194 1.59 -16.81 -33.23
CA LYS A 194 0.99 -16.86 -34.57
C LYS A 194 -0.02 -15.71 -34.81
N ASN A 195 0.39 -14.48 -34.49
CA ASN A 195 -0.41 -13.25 -34.60
C ASN A 195 -1.66 -13.13 -33.71
N HIS A 196 -1.92 -14.09 -32.83
CA HIS A 196 -3.00 -14.03 -31.84
C HIS A 196 -2.43 -13.73 -30.47
N TYR A 197 -3.15 -12.97 -29.64
CA TYR A 197 -2.75 -12.78 -28.25
C TYR A 197 -2.70 -14.14 -27.53
N ILE A 198 -1.68 -14.34 -26.71
CA ILE A 198 -1.52 -15.56 -25.92
C ILE A 198 -2.69 -15.70 -24.93
N TYR A 199 -3.14 -14.59 -24.35
CA TYR A 199 -4.28 -14.51 -23.44
C TYR A 199 -5.36 -13.63 -24.05
N ASN A 200 -6.59 -14.11 -24.15
CA ASN A 200 -7.74 -13.23 -24.45
C ASN A 200 -8.18 -12.46 -23.18
N ASP A 201 -9.19 -11.59 -23.27
CA ASP A 201 -9.62 -10.79 -22.11
C ASP A 201 -10.25 -11.67 -20.99
N GLU A 202 -10.91 -12.78 -21.33
CA GLU A 202 -11.46 -13.73 -20.36
C GLU A 202 -10.35 -14.48 -19.62
N ASP A 203 -9.29 -14.89 -20.33
CA ASP A 203 -8.09 -15.48 -19.73
C ASP A 203 -7.40 -14.49 -18.80
N LEU A 204 -7.34 -13.21 -19.20
CA LEU A 204 -6.73 -12.17 -18.37
C LEU A 204 -7.45 -12.00 -17.03
N ILE A 205 -8.80 -12.00 -17.05
CA ILE A 205 -9.62 -11.90 -15.84
C ILE A 205 -9.47 -13.16 -14.99
N ARG A 206 -9.44 -14.34 -15.61
CA ARG A 206 -9.40 -15.63 -14.92
C ARG A 206 -8.06 -15.88 -14.22
N GLU A 207 -6.95 -15.60 -14.89
CA GLU A 207 -5.60 -15.95 -14.43
C GLU A 207 -4.91 -14.83 -13.64
N PHE A 208 -5.31 -13.58 -13.85
CA PHE A 208 -4.70 -12.41 -13.22
C PHE A 208 -5.73 -11.64 -12.38
N GLU A 209 -6.18 -10.49 -12.83
CA GLU A 209 -7.17 -9.64 -12.16
C GLU A 209 -8.09 -8.98 -13.18
N ASP A 210 -9.28 -8.56 -12.74
CA ASP A 210 -10.33 -7.98 -13.58
C ASP A 210 -9.92 -6.70 -14.33
N TYR A 211 -8.90 -5.99 -13.85
CA TYR A 211 -8.35 -4.79 -14.47
C TYR A 211 -7.29 -5.04 -15.54
N TYR A 212 -6.80 -6.28 -15.72
CA TYR A 212 -5.80 -6.59 -16.76
C TYR A 212 -6.25 -6.29 -18.20
N PRO A 213 -7.50 -6.59 -18.61
CA PRO A 213 -8.02 -6.15 -19.90
C PRO A 213 -7.99 -4.63 -20.08
N MET A 214 -8.17 -3.86 -19.00
CA MET A 214 -8.07 -2.42 -19.04
C MET A 214 -6.62 -1.96 -19.22
N ILE A 215 -5.64 -2.62 -18.58
CA ILE A 215 -4.22 -2.36 -18.87
C ILE A 215 -3.92 -2.65 -20.36
N ARG A 216 -4.50 -3.69 -20.98
CA ARG A 216 -4.31 -3.93 -22.42
C ARG A 216 -4.83 -2.78 -23.29
N LYS A 217 -5.99 -2.23 -22.94
CA LYS A 217 -6.59 -1.10 -23.65
C LYS A 217 -5.82 0.20 -23.43
N LEU A 218 -5.33 0.43 -22.22
CA LEU A 218 -4.67 1.67 -21.79
C LEU A 218 -3.14 1.66 -21.94
N GLY A 219 -2.48 0.51 -21.92
CA GLY A 219 -1.03 0.31 -21.70
C GLY A 219 -0.09 0.91 -22.75
N ARG A 220 -0.63 1.75 -23.64
CA ARG A 220 0.08 2.63 -24.56
C ARG A 220 -0.03 4.11 -24.15
N ILE A 221 -0.30 4.39 -22.88
CA ILE A 221 -0.26 5.77 -22.39
C ILE A 221 1.18 6.27 -22.49
N ASP A 222 1.31 7.41 -23.15
CA ASP A 222 2.58 8.09 -23.32
C ASP A 222 2.84 9.00 -22.12
N PHE A 223 3.69 8.52 -21.21
CA PHE A 223 4.18 9.32 -20.08
C PHE A 223 5.44 10.13 -20.43
N ASN A 224 5.87 10.17 -21.70
CA ASN A 224 7.08 10.85 -22.15
C ASN A 224 6.90 12.38 -22.14
N LYS A 225 7.01 12.97 -20.94
CA LYS A 225 7.02 14.40 -20.69
C LYS A 225 8.24 14.74 -19.85
N ASP A 226 8.92 15.82 -20.18
CA ASP A 226 10.17 16.23 -19.51
C ASP A 226 10.01 16.48 -18.00
N TRP A 227 8.78 16.75 -17.55
CA TRP A 227 8.43 17.00 -16.16
C TRP A 227 7.91 15.77 -15.40
N ILE A 228 7.90 14.59 -16.03
CA ILE A 228 7.54 13.31 -15.41
C ILE A 228 8.82 12.55 -15.06
N ASP A 229 8.86 11.90 -13.91
CA ASP A 229 10.00 11.12 -13.46
C ASP A 229 10.39 10.01 -14.45
N GLU A 230 11.70 9.84 -14.71
CA GLU A 230 12.23 8.93 -15.74
C GLU A 230 11.75 7.47 -15.53
N LYS A 231 11.53 7.04 -14.29
CA LYS A 231 11.03 5.70 -14.00
C LYS A 231 9.60 5.51 -14.49
N VAL A 232 8.75 6.53 -14.35
CA VAL A 232 7.36 6.51 -14.86
C VAL A 232 7.37 6.41 -16.39
N GLN A 233 8.28 7.14 -17.05
CA GLN A 233 8.42 7.11 -18.50
C GLN A 233 8.88 5.73 -19.02
N LYS A 234 9.83 5.10 -18.33
CA LYS A 234 10.38 3.79 -18.69
C LYS A 234 9.50 2.60 -18.31
N GLU A 235 8.57 2.79 -17.37
CA GLU A 235 7.70 1.74 -16.83
C GLU A 235 6.19 2.05 -17.01
N PRO A 236 5.70 2.25 -18.25
CA PRO A 236 4.31 2.62 -18.51
C PRO A 236 3.29 1.51 -18.16
N TYR A 237 3.63 0.22 -18.37
CA TYR A 237 2.73 -0.89 -18.04
C TYR A 237 2.58 -1.06 -16.53
N GLU A 238 3.69 -0.97 -15.79
CA GLU A 238 3.69 -1.00 -14.34
C GLU A 238 2.95 0.20 -13.76
N THR A 239 3.18 1.41 -14.29
CA THR A 239 2.46 2.62 -13.85
C THR A 239 0.96 2.48 -14.10
N THR A 240 0.56 2.03 -15.29
CA THR A 240 -0.86 1.80 -15.62
C THR A 240 -1.48 0.73 -14.72
N HIS A 241 -0.74 -0.34 -14.42
CA HIS A 241 -1.17 -1.35 -13.45
C HIS A 241 -1.36 -0.75 -12.07
N ASP A 242 -0.40 0.00 -11.53
CA ASP A 242 -0.48 0.58 -10.18
C ASP A 242 -1.68 1.56 -10.07
N ILE A 243 -1.97 2.32 -11.14
CA ILE A 243 -3.16 3.18 -11.23
C ILE A 243 -4.44 2.34 -11.14
N LEU A 244 -4.55 1.28 -11.96
CA LEU A 244 -5.75 0.48 -12.05
C LEU A 244 -5.96 -0.40 -10.82
N GLU A 245 -4.91 -0.98 -10.25
CA GLU A 245 -4.95 -1.74 -9.00
C GLU A 245 -5.50 -0.89 -7.86
N GLU A 246 -5.11 0.38 -7.78
CA GLU A 246 -5.63 1.29 -6.75
C GLU A 246 -7.05 1.78 -7.05
N ALA A 247 -7.37 2.10 -8.31
CA ALA A 247 -8.71 2.52 -8.69
C ALA A 247 -9.73 1.40 -8.47
N TYR A 248 -9.40 0.16 -8.84
CA TYR A 248 -10.26 -1.00 -8.70
C TYR A 248 -10.35 -1.51 -7.25
N LYS A 249 -9.73 -0.87 -6.26
CA LYS A 249 -10.12 -1.14 -4.86
C LYS A 249 -11.48 -0.56 -4.50
N ASN A 250 -11.94 0.45 -5.25
CA ASN A 250 -13.27 1.01 -5.11
C ASN A 250 -14.19 0.36 -6.14
N SER A 251 -15.17 -0.44 -5.67
CA SER A 251 -16.09 -1.20 -6.51
C SER A 251 -16.93 -0.33 -7.46
N GLN A 252 -17.11 0.97 -7.17
CA GLN A 252 -17.78 1.90 -8.07
C GLN A 252 -16.91 2.27 -9.28
N LEU A 253 -15.58 2.22 -9.13
CA LEU A 253 -14.62 2.59 -10.18
C LEU A 253 -14.37 1.45 -11.17
N HIS A 254 -14.76 0.21 -10.84
CA HIS A 254 -14.69 -0.96 -11.74
C HIS A 254 -15.43 -0.77 -13.06
N LYS A 255 -16.49 0.05 -13.04
CA LYS A 255 -17.39 0.28 -14.18
C LYS A 255 -16.97 1.45 -15.07
N LEU A 256 -15.84 2.08 -14.78
CA LEU A 256 -15.38 3.23 -15.56
C LEU A 256 -14.90 2.80 -16.95
N SER A 257 -15.24 3.61 -17.95
CA SER A 257 -14.70 3.43 -19.29
C SER A 257 -13.22 3.78 -19.36
N ASP A 258 -12.51 3.15 -20.30
CA ASP A 258 -11.14 3.48 -20.67
C ASP A 258 -10.97 4.98 -20.97
N LYS A 259 -11.93 5.60 -21.65
CA LYS A 259 -11.93 7.04 -21.94
C LYS A 259 -11.94 7.89 -20.66
N LYS A 260 -12.71 7.50 -19.65
CA LYS A 260 -12.80 8.25 -18.38
C LYS A 260 -11.51 8.11 -17.57
N ILE A 261 -10.92 6.92 -17.55
CA ILE A 261 -9.61 6.69 -16.90
C ILE A 261 -8.51 7.46 -17.61
N LYS A 262 -8.47 7.41 -18.96
CA LYS A 262 -7.49 8.17 -19.75
C LYS A 262 -7.60 9.68 -19.51
N ASN A 263 -8.81 10.22 -19.50
CA ASN A 263 -9.05 11.64 -19.15
C ASN A 263 -8.55 11.97 -17.73
N ALA A 264 -8.78 11.08 -16.76
CA ALA A 264 -8.25 11.28 -15.41
C ALA A 264 -6.71 11.33 -15.39
N ILE A 265 -6.05 10.42 -16.11
CA ILE A 265 -4.59 10.39 -16.25
C ILE A 265 -4.09 11.69 -16.89
N ASP A 266 -4.68 12.10 -18.03
CA ASP A 266 -4.31 13.32 -18.75
C ASP A 266 -4.49 14.57 -17.88
N ARG A 267 -5.60 14.65 -17.13
CA ARG A 267 -5.91 15.78 -16.23
C ARG A 267 -4.95 15.88 -15.06
N VAL A 268 -4.62 14.75 -14.43
CA VAL A 268 -3.65 14.73 -13.33
C VAL A 268 -2.25 15.10 -13.85
N ILE A 269 -1.81 14.52 -14.98
CA ILE A 269 -0.52 14.90 -15.59
C ILE A 269 -0.47 16.40 -15.91
N SER A 270 -1.52 16.95 -16.51
CA SER A 270 -1.59 18.36 -16.86
C SER A 270 -1.61 19.27 -15.62
N CYS A 271 -2.17 18.80 -14.51
CA CYS A 271 -2.18 19.54 -13.23
C CYS A 271 -0.77 19.78 -12.66
N PHE A 272 0.22 18.98 -13.10
CA PHE A 272 1.61 19.03 -12.66
C PHE A 272 2.58 19.47 -13.78
N ASP A 273 2.11 20.12 -14.84
CA ASP A 273 2.94 20.57 -15.97
C ASP A 273 4.00 21.65 -15.61
N PHE A 274 3.86 22.27 -14.45
CA PHE A 274 4.81 23.21 -13.88
C PHE A 274 6.05 22.52 -13.28
N CYS A 275 6.03 21.19 -13.09
CA CYS A 275 7.14 20.41 -12.54
C CYS A 275 8.39 20.56 -13.43
N LYS A 276 9.57 20.72 -12.82
CA LYS A 276 10.84 20.91 -13.53
C LYS A 276 12.00 20.47 -12.64
N ASP A 277 13.14 20.22 -13.29
CA ASP A 277 14.42 19.93 -12.64
C ASP A 277 14.28 18.80 -11.63
N ASP A 278 14.61 19.02 -10.36
CA ASP A 278 14.54 18.00 -9.31
C ASP A 278 13.11 17.69 -8.85
N ASN A 279 12.12 18.54 -9.16
CA ASN A 279 10.72 18.38 -8.74
C ASN A 279 9.87 17.69 -9.81
N LEU A 280 10.26 16.49 -10.26
CA LEU A 280 9.52 15.74 -11.28
C LEU A 280 8.27 15.05 -10.71
N LEU A 281 7.25 14.88 -11.55
CA LEU A 281 6.05 14.12 -11.20
C LEU A 281 6.40 12.63 -11.05
N ASN A 282 6.52 12.18 -9.80
CA ASN A 282 6.82 10.78 -9.49
C ASN A 282 5.58 9.87 -9.53
N LYS A 283 5.83 8.56 -9.65
CA LYS A 283 4.79 7.52 -9.74
C LYS A 283 3.79 7.55 -8.58
N GLY A 284 4.28 7.77 -7.37
CA GLY A 284 3.45 7.78 -6.16
C GLY A 284 2.40 8.88 -6.21
N VAL A 285 2.85 10.10 -6.49
CA VAL A 285 1.99 11.29 -6.61
C VAL A 285 0.99 11.12 -7.75
N LEU A 286 1.42 10.58 -8.89
CA LEU A 286 0.56 10.33 -10.04
C LEU A 286 -0.57 9.34 -9.70
N VAL A 287 -0.23 8.16 -9.15
CA VAL A 287 -1.21 7.11 -8.80
C VAL A 287 -2.23 7.62 -7.78
N ALA A 288 -1.76 8.29 -6.72
CA ALA A 288 -2.65 8.84 -5.68
C ALA A 288 -3.54 9.97 -6.22
N GLY A 289 -3.00 10.83 -7.09
CA GLY A 289 -3.75 11.91 -7.73
C GLY A 289 -4.87 11.40 -8.63
N ILE A 290 -4.60 10.36 -9.43
CA ILE A 290 -5.61 9.74 -10.29
C ILE A 290 -6.72 9.11 -9.46
N ARG A 291 -6.37 8.35 -8.41
CA ARG A 291 -7.38 7.78 -7.51
C ARG A 291 -8.25 8.87 -6.88
N THR A 292 -7.62 9.90 -6.34
CA THR A 292 -8.31 11.06 -5.73
C THR A 292 -9.27 11.74 -6.70
N PHE A 293 -8.82 11.97 -7.94
CA PHE A 293 -9.63 12.59 -8.97
C PHE A 293 -10.81 11.71 -9.40
N LEU A 294 -10.59 10.39 -9.53
CA LEU A 294 -11.65 9.45 -9.90
C LEU A 294 -12.72 9.31 -8.79
N GLU A 295 -12.31 9.20 -7.53
CA GLU A 295 -13.23 9.06 -6.39
C GLU A 295 -14.08 10.30 -6.14
N SER A 296 -13.54 11.48 -6.45
CA SER A 296 -14.27 12.76 -6.38
C SER A 296 -15.09 13.07 -7.65
N ASN A 297 -15.49 12.03 -8.40
CA ASN A 297 -16.24 12.15 -9.65
C ASN A 297 -15.60 13.08 -10.68
N CYS A 298 -14.27 13.08 -10.77
CA CYS A 298 -13.47 13.94 -11.64
C CYS A 298 -13.62 15.44 -11.31
N SER A 299 -13.68 15.79 -10.02
CA SER A 299 -13.71 17.18 -9.53
C SER A 299 -12.35 17.88 -9.74
N PRO A 300 -12.27 18.94 -10.56
CA PRO A 300 -11.06 19.73 -10.71
C PRO A 300 -10.62 20.40 -9.40
N GLN A 301 -11.58 20.84 -8.59
CA GLN A 301 -11.33 21.45 -7.29
C GLN A 301 -10.66 20.47 -6.33
N ARG A 302 -11.11 19.21 -6.28
CA ARG A 302 -10.45 18.19 -5.46
C ARG A 302 -9.01 17.96 -5.90
N LEU A 303 -8.78 17.94 -7.21
CA LEU A 303 -7.43 17.77 -7.76
C LEU A 303 -6.51 18.95 -7.37
N GLU A 304 -7.05 20.17 -7.35
CA GLU A 304 -6.32 21.36 -6.90
C GLU A 304 -5.92 21.27 -5.42
N VAL A 305 -6.85 20.87 -4.54
CA VAL A 305 -6.57 20.61 -3.12
C VAL A 305 -5.47 19.57 -2.95
N TYR A 306 -5.52 18.50 -3.75
CA TYR A 306 -4.48 17.48 -3.76
C TYR A 306 -3.12 18.03 -4.20
N LYS A 307 -3.07 18.80 -5.30
CA LYS A 307 -1.85 19.45 -5.80
C LYS A 307 -1.22 20.34 -4.72
N ASN A 308 -2.01 21.21 -4.11
CA ASN A 308 -1.54 22.13 -3.08
C ASN A 308 -1.01 21.39 -1.85
N TRP A 309 -1.68 20.30 -1.46
CA TRP A 309 -1.20 19.44 -0.39
C TRP A 309 0.13 18.74 -0.74
N VAL A 310 0.24 18.16 -1.94
CA VAL A 310 1.48 17.53 -2.44
C VAL A 310 2.67 18.48 -2.38
N LEU A 311 2.48 19.73 -2.82
CA LEU A 311 3.51 20.77 -2.81
C LEU A 311 3.89 21.16 -1.37
N LYS A 312 2.90 21.38 -0.50
CA LYS A 312 3.12 21.73 0.90
C LYS A 312 3.89 20.66 1.67
N GLN A 313 3.65 19.39 1.34
CA GLN A 313 4.33 18.24 1.97
C GLN A 313 5.63 17.82 1.26
N ASN A 314 6.02 18.52 0.19
CA ASN A 314 7.22 18.23 -0.60
C ASN A 314 7.28 16.78 -1.14
N LEU A 315 6.13 16.21 -1.54
CA LEU A 315 6.03 14.79 -1.93
C LEU A 315 6.58 14.48 -3.32
N LEU A 316 6.86 15.50 -4.15
CA LEU A 316 7.50 15.29 -5.46
C LEU A 316 8.92 14.71 -5.31
N ASN A 317 9.61 15.04 -4.22
CA ASN A 317 11.00 14.66 -3.95
C ASN A 317 11.16 13.35 -3.16
N ILE A 318 10.06 12.62 -2.90
CA ILE A 318 10.08 11.42 -2.06
C ILE A 318 9.38 10.26 -2.79
N TYR A 319 10.06 9.12 -2.88
CA TYR A 319 9.50 7.90 -3.47
C TYR A 319 8.65 7.14 -2.45
N VAL A 320 7.35 7.46 -2.38
CA VAL A 320 6.35 6.74 -1.60
C VAL A 320 5.37 6.04 -2.54
N LYS A 321 4.88 4.85 -2.15
CA LYS A 321 3.85 4.14 -2.94
C LYS A 321 2.56 4.96 -2.97
N GLY A 322 1.91 5.04 -4.14
CA GLY A 322 0.69 5.84 -4.32
C GLY A 322 -0.43 5.49 -3.33
N LYS A 323 -0.59 4.22 -2.97
CA LYS A 323 -1.56 3.79 -1.94
C LYS A 323 -1.35 4.47 -0.58
N GLU A 324 -0.10 4.70 -0.18
CA GLU A 324 0.23 5.30 1.12
C GLU A 324 0.03 6.82 1.04
N ILE A 325 0.42 7.46 -0.07
CA ILE A 325 0.14 8.88 -0.31
C ILE A 325 -1.37 9.14 -0.27
N TYR A 326 -2.17 8.32 -0.97
CA TYR A 326 -3.62 8.43 -0.95
C TYR A 326 -4.19 8.22 0.46
N LYS A 327 -3.69 7.24 1.22
CA LYS A 327 -4.14 7.01 2.60
C LYS A 327 -3.85 8.22 3.48
N ILE A 328 -2.63 8.76 3.43
CA ILE A 328 -2.26 9.96 4.19
C ILE A 328 -3.10 11.15 3.73
N PHE A 329 -3.33 11.32 2.43
CA PHE A 329 -4.16 12.40 1.91
C PHE A 329 -5.62 12.28 2.35
N SER A 330 -6.19 11.08 2.32
CA SER A 330 -7.58 10.85 2.78
C SER A 330 -7.72 11.07 4.30
N GLU A 331 -6.72 10.71 5.11
CA GLU A 331 -6.69 11.08 6.53
C GLU A 331 -6.46 12.59 6.69
N TYR A 332 -5.60 13.21 5.89
CA TYR A 332 -5.42 14.66 5.86
C TYR A 332 -6.74 15.37 5.60
N LEU A 333 -7.49 14.91 4.58
CA LEU A 333 -8.81 15.43 4.27
C LEU A 333 -9.76 15.28 5.46
N LYS A 334 -9.71 14.19 6.23
CA LYS A 334 -10.48 14.02 7.48
C LYS A 334 -10.04 14.99 8.59
N THR A 335 -8.73 15.26 8.66
CA THR A 335 -8.08 16.11 9.69
C THR A 335 -8.08 17.59 9.37
N LEU A 336 -8.33 18.00 8.11
CA LEU A 336 -8.72 19.37 7.78
C LEU A 336 -9.78 19.71 8.83
N THR A 337 -9.47 20.66 9.68
CA THR A 337 -10.20 20.89 10.92
C THR A 337 -11.58 21.43 10.55
N HIS A 338 -12.46 20.48 10.30
CA HIS A 338 -13.74 20.67 9.64
C HIS A 338 -14.68 21.52 10.47
N THR A 339 -14.49 21.51 11.79
CA THR A 339 -15.34 22.27 12.68
C THR A 339 -14.88 23.74 12.70
N ILE A 340 -15.75 24.61 12.21
CA ILE A 340 -15.69 26.06 12.38
C ILE A 340 -16.52 26.39 13.63
N PHE A 341 -15.88 26.83 14.71
CA PHE A 341 -16.58 27.31 15.90
C PHE A 341 -17.16 28.70 15.61
N VAL A 342 -18.47 28.85 15.72
CA VAL A 342 -19.15 30.11 15.47
C VAL A 342 -19.54 30.73 16.80
N SER A 343 -18.76 31.73 17.20
CA SER A 343 -18.98 32.53 18.39
C SER A 343 -19.93 33.68 18.06
N MET A 344 -21.13 33.65 18.63
CA MET A 344 -22.18 34.62 18.35
C MET A 344 -22.96 34.97 19.62
N PRO A 345 -23.63 36.14 19.64
CA PRO A 345 -24.57 36.49 20.71
C PRO A 345 -25.69 35.45 20.86
N PHE A 346 -26.12 35.19 22.10
CA PHE A 346 -27.20 34.24 22.40
C PHE A 346 -28.59 34.88 22.33
N ASN A 347 -28.87 35.62 21.26
CA ASN A 347 -30.19 36.16 20.95
C ASN A 347 -30.60 35.79 19.51
N TYR A 348 -31.90 35.68 19.26
CA TYR A 348 -32.46 35.24 17.98
C TYR A 348 -32.83 36.42 17.06
N GLU A 349 -32.15 37.55 17.22
CA GLU A 349 -32.40 38.75 16.42
C GLU A 349 -31.89 38.57 14.99
N SER A 350 -32.62 39.13 14.01
CA SER A 350 -32.30 38.98 12.58
C SER A 350 -30.90 39.49 12.22
N ARG A 351 -30.40 40.53 12.89
CA ARG A 351 -29.04 41.07 12.71
C ARG A 351 -27.92 40.11 13.11
N ILE A 352 -28.26 39.08 13.88
CA ILE A 352 -27.33 38.09 14.44
C ILE A 352 -27.55 36.73 13.77
N GLU A 353 -28.79 36.42 13.42
CA GLU A 353 -29.19 35.19 12.74
C GLU A 353 -28.90 35.18 11.23
N ASN A 354 -29.04 36.31 10.54
CA ASN A 354 -28.78 36.39 9.10
C ASN A 354 -27.32 36.03 8.74
N PRO A 355 -26.28 36.55 9.43
CA PRO A 355 -24.89 36.13 9.21
C PRO A 355 -24.65 34.63 9.44
N TYR A 356 -25.32 34.02 10.43
CA TYR A 356 -25.19 32.58 10.67
C TYR A 356 -25.76 31.76 9.52
N ASN A 357 -26.96 32.11 9.05
CA ASN A 357 -27.59 31.44 7.91
C ASN A 357 -26.76 31.61 6.63
N SER A 358 -26.21 32.80 6.39
CA SER A 358 -25.28 33.04 5.28
C SER A 358 -23.98 32.25 5.41
N LEU A 359 -23.43 32.10 6.62
CA LEU A 359 -22.30 31.19 6.88
C LEU A 359 -22.66 29.74 6.53
N GLN A 360 -23.85 29.26 6.91
CA GLN A 360 -24.31 27.91 6.54
C GLN A 360 -24.41 27.74 5.03
N ASN A 361 -24.92 28.74 4.30
CA ASN A 361 -24.99 28.72 2.84
C ASN A 361 -23.60 28.67 2.20
N VAL A 362 -22.67 29.51 2.66
CA VAL A 362 -21.29 29.54 2.18
C VAL A 362 -20.60 28.19 2.41
N VAL A 363 -20.68 27.65 3.63
CA VAL A 363 -20.10 26.34 3.97
C VAL A 363 -20.73 25.23 3.14
N GLY A 364 -22.05 25.25 2.93
CA GLY A 364 -22.75 24.29 2.06
C GLY A 364 -22.26 24.35 0.61
N LYS A 365 -22.08 25.56 0.07
CA LYS A 365 -21.51 25.77 -1.28
C LYS A 365 -20.09 25.21 -1.37
N ILE A 366 -19.22 25.51 -0.39
CA ILE A 366 -17.83 25.02 -0.37
C ILE A 366 -17.79 23.49 -0.26
N ASN A 367 -18.55 22.89 0.66
CA ASN A 367 -18.59 21.43 0.82
C ASN A 367 -18.99 20.72 -0.47
N SER A 368 -20.01 21.24 -1.15
CA SER A 368 -20.47 20.71 -2.44
C SER A 368 -19.43 20.88 -3.54
N GLU A 369 -18.80 22.06 -3.63
CA GLU A 369 -17.88 22.40 -4.71
C GLU A 369 -16.52 21.68 -4.59
N TYR A 370 -16.01 21.48 -3.38
CA TYR A 370 -14.68 20.93 -3.10
C TYR A 370 -14.70 19.48 -2.58
N ASP A 371 -15.89 18.88 -2.42
CA ASP A 371 -16.09 17.54 -1.85
C ASP A 371 -15.42 17.38 -0.47
N ILE A 372 -15.65 18.36 0.41
CA ILE A 372 -15.16 18.38 1.79
C ILE A 372 -16.33 18.47 2.78
N ASN A 373 -16.04 18.36 4.08
CA ASN A 373 -17.07 18.26 5.12
C ASN A 373 -16.89 19.29 6.23
N LEU A 374 -16.78 20.58 5.90
CA LEU A 374 -16.78 21.65 6.88
C LEU A 374 -18.12 21.68 7.63
N LYS A 375 -18.06 21.87 8.94
CA LYS A 375 -19.19 21.85 9.88
C LYS A 375 -19.14 23.10 10.74
N LEU A 376 -20.26 23.81 10.82
CA LEU A 376 -20.40 24.91 11.76
C LEU A 376 -20.81 24.35 13.12
N LEU A 377 -20.08 24.74 14.15
CA LEU A 377 -20.37 24.41 15.54
C LEU A 377 -20.84 25.67 16.26
N ARG A 378 -22.10 25.64 16.70
CA ARG A 378 -22.71 26.68 17.53
C ARG A 378 -23.32 26.01 18.77
N ILE A 379 -22.75 26.30 19.94
CA ILE A 379 -23.01 25.52 21.18
C ILE A 379 -24.45 25.68 21.67
N ASP A 380 -25.04 26.88 21.56
CA ASP A 380 -26.43 27.16 21.93
C ASP A 380 -27.47 26.44 21.06
N ARG A 381 -27.06 25.85 19.92
CA ARG A 381 -27.93 25.07 19.03
C ARG A 381 -27.84 23.56 19.24
N LYS A 382 -26.99 23.07 20.16
CA LYS A 382 -26.89 21.63 20.44
C LYS A 382 -28.12 21.15 21.23
N PRO A 383 -28.81 20.08 20.79
CA PRO A 383 -29.91 19.52 21.56
C PRO A 383 -29.38 18.88 22.86
N LYS A 384 -29.90 19.35 24.00
CA LYS A 384 -29.68 18.80 25.36
C LYS A 384 -28.22 18.76 25.82
N VAL A 385 -27.72 19.90 26.27
CA VAL A 385 -26.55 19.97 27.16
C VAL A 385 -27.08 20.14 28.58
N ASN A 386 -26.68 19.29 29.53
CA ASN A 386 -26.89 19.57 30.95
C ASN A 386 -26.20 20.92 31.23
N ALA A 387 -26.90 21.91 31.80
CA ALA A 387 -26.41 23.30 31.89
C ALA A 387 -25.00 23.41 32.50
N ASN A 388 -24.63 22.48 33.39
CA ASN A 388 -23.31 22.38 34.01
C ASN A 388 -22.16 22.07 33.04
N ASN A 389 -22.44 21.56 31.84
CA ASN A 389 -21.45 21.20 30.84
C ASN A 389 -21.22 22.28 29.78
N ILE A 390 -22.06 23.33 29.71
CA ILE A 390 -21.98 24.36 28.66
C ILE A 390 -20.59 25.05 28.64
N PRO A 391 -20.03 25.51 29.78
CA PRO A 391 -18.70 26.12 29.77
C PRO A 391 -17.63 25.17 29.24
N LYS A 392 -17.68 23.89 29.63
CA LYS A 392 -16.75 22.88 29.14
C LYS A 392 -16.90 22.65 27.64
N ASP A 393 -18.13 22.51 27.15
CA ASP A 393 -18.42 22.27 25.73
C ASP A 393 -17.98 23.46 24.84
N VAL A 394 -18.06 24.69 25.35
CA VAL A 394 -17.51 25.89 24.69
C VAL A 394 -15.98 25.79 24.63
N LEU A 395 -15.31 25.53 25.74
CA LEU A 395 -13.84 25.45 25.78
C LEU A 395 -13.29 24.29 24.94
N ASP A 396 -13.91 23.12 25.02
CA ASP A 396 -13.54 21.95 24.20
C ASP A 396 -13.83 22.23 22.72
N GLY A 397 -14.98 22.84 22.42
CA GLY A 397 -15.33 23.25 21.05
C GLY A 397 -14.33 24.22 20.44
N ILE A 398 -13.87 25.23 21.19
CA ILE A 398 -12.85 26.18 20.71
C ILE A 398 -11.49 25.49 20.58
N LYS A 399 -11.12 24.61 21.52
CA LYS A 399 -9.84 23.89 21.50
C LYS A 399 -9.73 22.93 20.31
N GLU A 400 -10.83 22.29 19.94
CA GLU A 400 -10.88 21.28 18.88
C GLU A 400 -11.20 21.86 17.49
N CYS A 401 -11.70 23.10 17.42
CA CYS A 401 -12.02 23.72 16.13
C CYS A 401 -10.77 24.10 15.32
N GLY A 402 -10.97 24.18 14.02
CA GLY A 402 -9.96 24.68 13.09
C GLY A 402 -9.90 26.17 13.00
N LEU A 403 -11.09 26.76 13.00
CA LEU A 403 -11.34 28.17 12.77
C LEU A 403 -12.41 28.61 13.75
N LEU A 404 -12.16 29.73 14.42
CA LEU A 404 -13.16 30.46 15.18
C LEU A 404 -13.63 31.64 14.33
N ILE A 405 -14.93 31.73 14.08
CA ILE A 405 -15.57 32.91 13.50
C ILE A 405 -16.38 33.60 14.60
N ALA A 406 -16.02 34.83 14.94
CA ALA A 406 -16.66 35.60 16.01
C ALA A 406 -17.46 36.79 15.49
N ASN A 407 -18.74 36.87 15.84
CA ASN A 407 -19.59 38.02 15.53
C ASN A 407 -19.54 39.06 16.64
N LEU A 408 -18.86 40.17 16.36
CA LEU A 408 -18.66 41.28 17.28
C LEU A 408 -19.80 42.31 17.27
N SER A 409 -20.85 42.10 16.46
CA SER A 409 -21.94 43.07 16.35
C SER A 409 -22.60 43.32 17.70
N ASP A 410 -22.90 44.59 17.96
CA ASP A 410 -23.64 45.03 19.14
C ASP A 410 -25.13 44.68 19.02
N ASP A 411 -25.81 44.61 20.16
CA ASP A 411 -27.27 44.47 20.18
C ASP A 411 -27.96 45.82 19.86
N GLU A 412 -29.29 45.84 19.77
CA GLU A 412 -30.05 47.07 19.49
C GLU A 412 -29.84 48.19 20.53
N GLN A 413 -29.35 47.83 21.73
CA GLN A 413 -29.05 48.75 22.82
C GLN A 413 -27.56 49.14 22.88
N GLN A 414 -26.78 48.78 21.85
CA GLN A 414 -25.34 49.02 21.75
C GLN A 414 -24.54 48.32 22.86
N ASN A 415 -25.01 47.19 23.38
CA ASN A 415 -24.24 46.41 24.34
C ASN A 415 -23.24 45.48 23.65
N ILE A 416 -22.08 45.32 24.30
CA ILE A 416 -21.06 44.37 23.89
C ILE A 416 -21.44 42.95 24.33
N ASN A 417 -21.27 41.98 23.44
CA ASN A 417 -21.57 40.58 23.70
C ASN A 417 -20.47 39.87 24.50
N GLY A 418 -20.60 39.87 25.82
CA GLY A 418 -19.56 39.35 26.73
C GLY A 418 -19.14 37.90 26.48
N ASN A 419 -20.05 37.03 26.03
CA ASN A 419 -19.72 35.64 25.69
C ASN A 419 -18.74 35.57 24.51
N VAL A 420 -18.98 36.36 23.45
CA VAL A 420 -18.13 36.39 22.26
C VAL A 420 -16.71 36.82 22.61
N TYR A 421 -16.57 37.86 23.44
CA TYR A 421 -15.26 38.36 23.86
C TYR A 421 -14.52 37.36 24.76
N HIS A 422 -15.23 36.63 25.62
CA HIS A 422 -14.65 35.55 26.42
C HIS A 422 -14.13 34.41 25.54
N GLU A 423 -14.90 33.99 24.54
CA GLU A 423 -14.54 32.92 23.60
C GLU A 423 -13.36 33.31 22.71
N ILE A 424 -13.32 34.56 22.20
CA ILE A 424 -12.16 35.10 21.49
C ILE A 424 -10.93 35.11 22.39
N GLY A 425 -11.06 35.62 23.63
CA GLY A 425 -9.95 35.69 24.58
C GLY A 425 -9.36 34.32 24.89
N TYR A 426 -10.22 33.30 25.05
CA TYR A 426 -9.78 31.92 25.24
C TYR A 426 -9.06 31.37 24.00
N ALA A 427 -9.59 31.58 22.79
CA ALA A 427 -8.93 31.17 21.56
C ALA A 427 -7.57 31.84 21.38
N MET A 428 -7.47 33.16 21.61
CA MET A 428 -6.20 33.90 21.58
C MET A 428 -5.20 33.39 22.61
N GLY A 429 -5.67 32.92 23.77
CA GLY A 429 -4.83 32.31 24.81
C GLY A 429 -4.28 30.93 24.45
N LEU A 430 -5.00 30.17 23.61
CA LEU A 430 -4.54 28.88 23.08
C LEU A 430 -3.52 29.04 21.94
N GLU A 431 -3.54 30.15 21.21
CA GLU A 431 -2.54 30.46 20.18
C GLU A 431 -1.20 30.89 20.79
N GLN A 432 -0.24 29.96 20.85
CA GLN A 432 1.13 30.26 21.34
C GLN A 432 2.05 30.85 20.25
N SER A 433 1.55 31.11 19.04
CA SER A 433 2.37 31.64 17.93
C SER A 433 2.43 33.17 17.90
N GLU A 434 3.45 33.73 17.25
CA GLU A 434 3.61 35.19 17.06
C GLU A 434 2.42 35.83 16.32
N ASP A 435 1.71 35.06 15.49
CA ASP A 435 0.51 35.49 14.79
C ASP A 435 -0.73 34.86 15.45
N LYS A 436 -1.15 35.47 16.57
CA LYS A 436 -2.25 35.02 17.44
C LYS A 436 -3.64 34.99 16.78
N THR A 437 -3.74 35.26 15.47
CA THR A 437 -5.02 35.43 14.77
C THR A 437 -5.25 34.54 13.56
N LYS A 438 -4.32 33.67 13.20
CA LYS A 438 -4.51 32.84 11.99
C LYS A 438 -5.81 32.01 12.05
N ARG A 439 -6.17 31.47 13.22
CA ARG A 439 -7.40 30.67 13.42
C ARG A 439 -8.61 31.49 13.89
N ILE A 440 -8.53 32.82 13.95
CA ILE A 440 -9.64 33.68 14.42
C ILE A 440 -10.04 34.64 13.30
N LYS A 441 -11.31 34.58 12.89
CA LYS A 441 -11.91 35.49 11.93
C LYS A 441 -13.00 36.29 12.62
N LEU A 442 -12.93 37.61 12.50
CA LEU A 442 -13.85 38.51 13.16
C LEU A 442 -14.83 39.06 12.12
N ILE A 443 -16.12 39.04 12.45
CA ILE A 443 -17.18 39.62 11.62
C ILE A 443 -17.96 40.66 12.42
N LYS A 444 -18.43 41.72 11.77
CA LYS A 444 -19.29 42.72 12.42
C LYS A 444 -20.26 43.36 11.45
N HIS A 445 -21.40 43.81 11.95
CA HIS A 445 -22.34 44.60 11.16
C HIS A 445 -21.76 46.00 10.90
N LYS A 446 -22.04 46.58 9.73
CA LYS A 446 -21.55 47.94 9.35
C LYS A 446 -21.98 49.04 10.33
N LYS A 447 -23.11 48.86 11.02
CA LYS A 447 -23.61 49.79 12.05
C LYS A 447 -23.03 49.54 13.45
N THR A 448 -22.15 48.56 13.63
CA THR A 448 -21.52 48.28 14.94
C THR A 448 -20.56 49.41 15.29
N GLU A 449 -20.84 50.14 16.36
CA GLU A 449 -20.04 51.30 16.77
C GLU A 449 -19.02 50.94 17.86
N LEU A 450 -19.35 49.93 18.67
CA LEU A 450 -18.55 49.53 19.83
C LEU A 450 -17.79 48.23 19.56
N VAL A 451 -16.46 48.35 19.48
CA VAL A 451 -15.53 47.20 19.44
C VAL A 451 -14.51 47.38 20.56
N GLY A 452 -14.30 46.34 21.36
CA GLY A 452 -13.39 46.38 22.50
C GLY A 452 -11.95 46.73 22.08
N PHE A 453 -11.29 47.57 22.88
CA PHE A 453 -9.97 48.13 22.58
C PHE A 453 -8.92 47.10 22.15
N ASN A 454 -8.87 45.96 22.85
CA ASN A 454 -7.89 44.90 22.60
C ASN A 454 -8.10 44.15 21.26
N ILE A 455 -9.31 44.25 20.69
CA ILE A 455 -9.67 43.57 19.44
C ILE A 455 -9.70 44.57 18.27
N LYS A 456 -9.84 45.87 18.56
CA LYS A 456 -9.94 46.98 17.58
C LYS A 456 -8.89 46.99 16.44
N PRO A 457 -7.63 46.56 16.66
CA PRO A 457 -6.61 46.57 15.60
C PRO A 457 -6.72 45.44 14.56
N TYR A 458 -7.54 44.41 14.81
CA TYR A 458 -7.61 43.24 13.92
C TYR A 458 -8.48 43.49 12.68
N ARG A 459 -8.28 42.68 11.63
CA ARG A 459 -9.10 42.72 10.40
C ARG A 459 -10.49 42.14 10.67
N TYR A 460 -11.52 42.85 10.19
CA TYR A 460 -12.91 42.41 10.23
C TYR A 460 -13.44 42.15 8.83
N LEU A 461 -14.34 41.19 8.72
CA LEU A 461 -15.27 41.14 7.61
C LEU A 461 -16.58 41.83 8.00
N GLU A 462 -16.91 42.91 7.30
CA GLU A 462 -18.12 43.68 7.57
C GLU A 462 -19.31 43.14 6.77
N TYR A 463 -20.49 43.13 7.39
CA TYR A 463 -21.74 42.76 6.73
C TYR A 463 -22.80 43.86 6.88
N GLY A 464 -23.64 44.02 5.86
CA GLY A 464 -24.79 44.94 5.89
C GLY A 464 -26.11 44.20 6.06
N ASP A 465 -27.21 44.90 5.83
CA ASP A 465 -28.55 44.29 5.82
C ASP A 465 -28.72 43.31 4.64
N ASN A 466 -28.02 43.54 3.51
CA ASN A 466 -27.84 42.57 2.42
C ASN A 466 -26.57 41.73 2.66
N MET A 467 -26.71 40.40 2.60
CA MET A 467 -25.64 39.43 2.87
C MET A 467 -24.84 39.00 1.63
N GLU A 468 -25.18 39.43 0.42
CA GLU A 468 -24.51 38.97 -0.81
C GLU A 468 -22.99 39.24 -0.79
N ASP A 469 -22.57 40.46 -0.44
CA ASP A 469 -21.15 40.81 -0.33
C ASP A 469 -20.47 40.01 0.78
N PHE A 470 -21.15 39.82 1.91
CA PHE A 470 -20.63 39.01 3.02
C PHE A 470 -20.44 37.54 2.61
N GLU A 471 -21.40 36.94 1.91
CA GLU A 471 -21.29 35.56 1.43
C GLU A 471 -20.11 35.40 0.45
N ARG A 472 -19.92 36.34 -0.47
CA ARG A 472 -18.80 36.33 -1.43
C ARG A 472 -17.47 36.41 -0.70
N ASP A 473 -17.31 37.41 0.16
CA ASP A 473 -16.04 37.69 0.81
C ASP A 473 -15.70 36.62 1.86
N MET A 474 -16.70 36.12 2.59
CA MET A 474 -16.55 35.00 3.52
C MET A 474 -16.18 33.70 2.80
N LYS A 475 -16.75 33.45 1.61
CA LYS A 475 -16.35 32.30 0.79
C LYS A 475 -14.85 32.37 0.51
N GLN A 476 -14.35 33.52 0.03
CA GLN A 476 -12.93 33.67 -0.28
C GLN A 476 -12.04 33.47 0.97
N GLU A 477 -12.40 34.09 2.09
CA GLU A 477 -11.65 33.94 3.36
C GLU A 477 -11.55 32.47 3.81
N LEU A 478 -12.62 31.69 3.65
CA LEU A 478 -12.62 30.26 3.97
C LEU A 478 -11.79 29.44 2.98
N LEU A 479 -11.87 29.75 1.68
CA LEU A 479 -11.05 29.07 0.66
C LEU A 479 -9.57 29.28 0.92
N ASP A 480 -9.17 30.53 1.22
CA ASP A 480 -7.78 30.88 1.54
C ASP A 480 -7.32 30.21 2.84
N PHE A 481 -8.14 30.25 3.90
CA PHE A 481 -7.79 29.68 5.20
C PHE A 481 -7.57 28.16 5.13
N TYR A 482 -8.43 27.45 4.40
CA TYR A 482 -8.33 25.99 4.24
C TYR A 482 -7.38 25.56 3.10
N GLY A 483 -6.78 26.50 2.38
CA GLY A 483 -5.85 26.22 1.27
C GLY A 483 -6.52 25.51 0.09
N LEU A 484 -7.78 25.86 -0.18
CA LEU A 484 -8.60 25.28 -1.23
C LEU A 484 -8.42 25.97 -2.59
N VAL A 485 -7.75 27.12 -2.61
CA VAL A 485 -7.42 27.92 -3.80
C VAL A 485 -5.98 28.40 -3.76
#